data_AF-A0A6J6WW58-F1
#
_entry.id   AF-A0A6J6WW58-F1
#
_cell.length_a   1.000
_cell.length_b   1.000
_cell.length_c   1.000
_cell.angle_alpha   90.00
_cell.angle_beta   90.00
_cell.angle_gamma   90.00
#
_symmetry.space_group_name_H-M   'P 1'
#
loop_
_entity.id
_entity.type
_entity.pdbx_description
1 polymer ?
#
loop_
_entity_poly.entity_id
_entity_poly.type
_entity_poly.pdbx_seq_one_letter_code
_entity_poly.pdbx_strand_id
1 'polypeptide(L)'
;MIAAQGGDPDAKLPVAREQHVITATESGIMTKMDAMKIGVSAWRLGAGRSKQGEKVQAGAGIEMHSKPGDYVSKGAPLLTLHTDTPARFERAIEILDGAISIVENGKVDRLPLVVERITG
;
A
#
# COMPACT_ATOMS: atom_id res chain seq x y z
N MET A 1 -25.95 1.67 8.26
CA MET A 1 -25.53 0.67 7.24
C MET A 1 -24.92 -0.58 7.86
N ILE A 2 -23.84 -0.48 8.67
CA ILE A 2 -23.18 -1.66 9.29
C ILE A 2 -24.15 -2.49 10.15
N ALA A 3 -24.79 -1.88 11.15
CA ALA A 3 -25.77 -2.57 12.01
C ALA A 3 -26.97 -3.14 11.22
N ALA A 4 -27.42 -2.41 10.19
CA ALA A 4 -28.52 -2.85 9.33
C ALA A 4 -28.20 -4.11 8.50
N GLN A 5 -26.93 -4.47 8.37
CA GLN A 5 -26.46 -5.70 7.70
C GLN A 5 -25.93 -6.75 8.70
N GLY A 6 -26.20 -6.57 10.00
CA GLY A 6 -25.80 -7.50 11.07
C GLY A 6 -24.35 -7.34 11.56
N GLY A 7 -23.65 -6.27 11.17
CA GLY A 7 -22.33 -5.94 11.72
C GLY A 7 -22.42 -5.14 13.01
N ASP A 8 -21.36 -5.20 13.82
CA ASP A 8 -21.19 -4.35 15.00
C ASP A 8 -20.37 -3.10 14.61
N PRO A 9 -20.94 -1.87 14.69
CA PRO A 9 -20.23 -0.64 14.36
C PRO A 9 -19.09 -0.30 15.33
N ASP A 10 -19.11 -0.86 16.54
CA ASP A 10 -18.10 -0.63 17.58
C ASP A 10 -17.03 -1.74 17.61
N ALA A 11 -17.17 -2.76 16.75
CA ALA A 11 -16.21 -3.85 16.68
C ALA A 11 -14.82 -3.35 16.26
N LYS A 12 -13.79 -3.85 16.96
CA LYS A 12 -12.40 -3.60 16.59
C LYS A 12 -12.09 -4.25 15.24
N LEU A 13 -11.42 -3.50 14.38
CA LEU A 13 -10.93 -4.02 13.11
C LEU A 13 -9.79 -5.04 13.35
N PRO A 14 -9.68 -6.09 12.51
CA PRO A 14 -8.54 -6.99 12.54
C PRO A 14 -7.23 -6.24 12.31
N VAL A 15 -6.23 -6.52 13.14
CA VAL A 15 -4.87 -5.97 13.03
C VAL A 15 -3.91 -7.12 12.76
N ALA A 16 -3.03 -6.96 11.77
CA ALA A 16 -2.00 -7.97 11.50
C ALA A 16 -1.04 -8.12 12.68
N ARG A 17 -0.60 -9.36 12.91
CA ARG A 17 0.36 -9.67 13.98
C ARG A 17 1.75 -9.10 13.72
N GLU A 18 2.17 -9.03 12.47
CA GLU A 18 3.52 -8.62 12.09
C GLU A 18 3.49 -7.41 11.16
N GLN A 19 4.53 -6.58 11.28
CA GLN A 19 4.71 -5.38 10.47
C GLN A 19 6.16 -5.25 10.03
N HIS A 20 6.37 -4.73 8.83
CA HIS A 20 7.70 -4.40 8.30
C HIS A 20 7.68 -3.04 7.64
N VAL A 21 8.59 -2.15 8.04
CA VAL A 21 8.66 -0.78 7.52
C VAL A 21 9.74 -0.69 6.46
N ILE A 22 9.38 -0.18 5.29
CA ILE A 22 10.32 0.21 4.23
C ILE A 22 10.57 1.71 4.35
N THR A 23 11.83 2.08 4.50
CA THR A 23 12.26 3.48 4.66
C THR A 23 12.91 4.03 3.40
N ALA A 24 12.87 5.35 3.21
CA ALA A 24 13.52 6.02 2.10
C ALA A 24 15.05 5.89 2.18
N THR A 25 15.69 5.53 1.06
CA THR A 25 17.16 5.44 0.95
C THR A 25 17.82 6.79 0.71
N GLU A 26 17.05 7.77 0.23
CA GLU A 26 17.48 9.13 -0.10
C GLU A 26 16.37 10.15 0.19
N SER A 27 16.74 11.43 0.18
CA SER A 27 15.79 12.54 0.34
C SER A 27 15.40 13.12 -1.03
N GLY A 28 14.17 13.60 -1.17
CA GLY A 28 13.73 14.25 -2.39
C GLY A 28 12.21 14.22 -2.56
N ILE A 29 11.74 14.53 -3.76
CA ILE A 29 10.32 14.39 -4.10
C ILE A 29 10.08 12.97 -4.60
N MET A 30 9.09 12.26 -4.03
CA MET A 30 8.64 10.98 -4.58
C MET A 30 8.02 11.24 -5.95
N THR A 31 8.65 10.83 -7.04
CA THR A 31 8.14 11.10 -8.39
C THR A 31 7.29 9.97 -8.96
N LYS A 32 7.46 8.76 -8.43
CA LYS A 32 6.75 7.57 -8.91
C LYS A 32 6.36 6.67 -7.74
N MET A 33 5.17 6.09 -7.85
CA MET A 33 4.72 4.92 -7.09
C MET A 33 3.94 4.01 -8.04
N ASP A 34 4.46 2.82 -8.30
CA ASP A 34 3.85 1.83 -9.19
C ASP A 34 2.71 1.11 -8.47
N ALA A 35 1.48 1.57 -8.71
CA ALA A 35 0.28 1.03 -8.07
C ALA A 35 0.08 -0.48 -8.32
N MET A 36 0.52 -1.00 -9.47
CA MET A 36 0.42 -2.44 -9.73
C MET A 36 1.38 -3.20 -8.83
N LYS A 37 2.64 -2.79 -8.73
CA LYS A 37 3.60 -3.42 -7.81
C LYS A 37 3.15 -3.34 -6.36
N ILE A 38 2.62 -2.19 -5.90
CA ILE A 38 2.02 -2.06 -4.56
C ILE A 38 0.88 -3.08 -4.39
N GLY A 39 -0.02 -3.19 -5.37
CA GLY A 39 -1.15 -4.12 -5.34
C GLY A 39 -0.73 -5.60 -5.31
N VAL A 40 0.23 -6.03 -6.14
CA VAL A 40 0.73 -7.42 -6.13
C VAL A 40 1.44 -7.72 -4.80
N SER A 41 2.21 -6.77 -4.27
CA SER A 41 2.88 -6.93 -2.97
C SER A 41 1.87 -7.13 -1.84
N ALA A 42 0.83 -6.30 -1.76
CA ALA A 42 -0.27 -6.44 -0.80
C ALA A 42 -1.00 -7.80 -0.95
N TRP A 43 -1.24 -8.24 -2.19
CA TRP A 43 -1.81 -9.55 -2.47
C TRP A 43 -0.92 -10.68 -1.94
N ARG A 44 0.40 -10.61 -2.14
CA ARG A 44 1.36 -11.58 -1.60
C ARG A 44 1.38 -11.61 -0.07
N LEU A 45 1.15 -10.48 0.60
CA LEU A 45 1.03 -10.41 2.06
C LEU A 45 -0.23 -11.12 2.59
N GLY A 46 -1.23 -11.38 1.74
CA GLY A 46 -2.47 -12.07 2.10
C GLY A 46 -3.73 -11.22 2.03
N ALA A 47 -3.63 -10.00 1.48
CA ALA A 47 -4.77 -9.09 1.33
C ALA A 47 -5.79 -9.55 0.26
N GLY A 48 -5.45 -10.54 -0.57
CA GLY A 48 -6.34 -11.06 -1.60
C GLY A 48 -6.23 -12.57 -1.81
N ARG A 49 -6.97 -13.06 -2.80
CA ARG A 49 -7.15 -14.49 -3.09
C ARG A 49 -6.38 -14.90 -4.32
N SER A 50 -5.78 -16.10 -4.30
CA SER A 50 -5.19 -16.68 -5.52
C SER A 50 -6.18 -17.52 -6.32
N LYS A 51 -7.23 -18.00 -5.64
CA LYS A 51 -8.36 -18.70 -6.24
C LYS A 51 -9.64 -18.44 -5.45
N GLN A 52 -10.78 -18.75 -6.05
CA GLN A 52 -12.08 -18.65 -5.41
C GLN A 52 -12.15 -19.50 -4.14
N GLY A 53 -12.81 -18.98 -3.11
CA GLY A 53 -13.03 -19.68 -1.83
C GLY A 53 -11.90 -19.55 -0.80
N GLU A 54 -10.74 -19.01 -1.16
CA GLU A 54 -9.67 -18.77 -0.18
C GLU A 54 -10.03 -17.66 0.82
N LYS A 55 -9.61 -17.84 2.08
CA LYS A 55 -9.68 -16.80 3.10
C LYS A 55 -8.56 -15.78 2.86
N VAL A 56 -8.90 -14.51 2.99
CA VAL A 56 -7.93 -13.41 3.05
C VAL A 56 -7.54 -13.15 4.51
N GLN A 57 -6.37 -12.55 4.72
CA GLN A 57 -6.00 -11.98 6.01
C GLN A 57 -6.54 -10.54 6.04
N ALA A 58 -7.60 -10.29 6.81
CA ALA A 58 -8.28 -8.99 6.82
C ALA A 58 -7.40 -7.84 7.34
N GLY A 59 -6.37 -8.14 8.15
CA GLY A 59 -5.38 -7.17 8.60
C GLY A 59 -4.16 -7.03 7.69
N ALA A 60 -4.02 -7.85 6.64
CA ALA A 60 -2.88 -7.80 5.74
C ALA A 60 -3.04 -6.71 4.68
N GLY A 61 -1.94 -6.06 4.30
CA GLY A 61 -1.95 -4.97 3.33
C GLY A 61 -0.69 -4.12 3.39
N ILE A 62 -0.74 -2.97 2.72
CA ILE A 62 0.32 -1.97 2.74
C ILE A 62 -0.29 -0.63 3.13
N GLU A 63 0.25 -0.01 4.17
CA GLU A 63 0.03 1.40 4.50
C GLU A 63 1.06 2.26 3.77
N MET A 64 0.61 3.32 3.11
CA MET A 64 1.47 4.27 2.40
C MET A 64 1.59 5.56 3.21
N HIS A 65 2.82 5.91 3.61
CA HIS A 65 3.12 7.11 4.42
C HIS A 65 3.40 8.35 3.57
N SER A 66 3.61 8.17 2.26
CA SER A 66 3.87 9.25 1.30
C SER A 66 3.33 8.88 -0.07
N LYS A 67 3.00 9.88 -0.88
CA LYS A 67 2.46 9.74 -2.23
C LYS A 67 3.31 10.50 -3.26
N PRO A 68 3.22 10.17 -4.57
CA PRO A 68 4.04 10.81 -5.59
C PRO A 68 3.84 12.33 -5.69
N GLY A 69 4.76 13.15 -5.21
CA GLY A 69 4.65 14.62 -5.14
C GLY A 69 4.96 15.15 -3.73
N ASP A 70 4.96 14.26 -2.75
CA ASP A 70 5.36 14.57 -1.39
C ASP A 70 6.90 14.60 -1.30
N TYR A 71 7.43 15.50 -0.48
CA TYR A 71 8.83 15.47 -0.08
C TYR A 71 9.04 14.40 0.99
N VAL A 72 10.08 13.60 0.83
CA VAL A 72 10.49 12.58 1.78
C VAL A 72 11.95 12.78 2.17
N SER A 73 12.26 12.60 3.46
CA SER A 73 13.63 12.61 3.97
C SER A 73 14.19 11.20 3.96
N LYS A 74 15.51 11.06 3.73
CA LYS A 74 16.23 9.80 3.92
C LYS A 74 15.93 9.22 5.32
N GLY A 75 15.61 7.93 5.36
CA GLY A 75 15.23 7.20 6.57
C GLY A 75 13.76 7.35 6.99
N ALA A 76 12.99 8.25 6.36
CA ALA A 76 11.55 8.36 6.64
C ALA A 76 10.81 7.10 6.19
N PRO A 77 9.75 6.69 6.90
CA PRO A 77 8.92 5.56 6.49
C PRO A 77 8.21 5.88 5.16
N LEU A 78 8.28 4.97 4.20
CA LEU A 78 7.56 5.04 2.93
C LEU A 78 6.33 4.14 2.94
N LEU A 79 6.52 2.89 3.38
CA LEU A 79 5.48 1.86 3.41
C LEU A 79 5.56 1.08 4.73
N THR A 80 4.42 0.73 5.33
CA THR A 80 4.33 -0.35 6.33
C THR A 80 3.62 -1.54 5.70
N LEU A 81 4.28 -2.68 5.67
CA LEU A 81 3.71 -3.95 5.20
C LEU A 81 3.12 -4.68 6.41
N HIS A 82 1.91 -5.20 6.28
CA HIS A 82 1.17 -5.90 7.33
C HIS A 82 0.85 -7.34 6.89
N THR A 83 1.14 -8.33 7.73
CA THR A 83 0.71 -9.72 7.50
C THR A 83 0.70 -10.51 8.81
N ASP A 84 -0.09 -11.58 8.86
CA ASP A 84 0.00 -12.58 9.93
C ASP A 84 1.06 -13.66 9.64
N THR A 85 1.74 -13.61 8.50
CA THR A 85 2.70 -14.64 8.07
C THR A 85 4.05 -14.01 7.73
N PRO A 86 4.98 -13.87 8.69
CA PRO A 86 6.25 -13.15 8.50
C PRO A 86 7.08 -13.65 7.30
N ALA A 87 7.04 -14.95 7.00
CA ALA A 87 7.71 -15.54 5.83
C ALA A 87 7.23 -15.01 4.46
N ARG A 88 6.14 -14.22 4.42
CA ARG A 88 5.64 -13.57 3.19
C ARG A 88 6.33 -12.25 2.88
N PHE A 89 7.02 -11.63 3.84
CA PHE A 89 7.63 -10.32 3.65
C PHE A 89 8.68 -10.30 2.54
N GLU A 90 9.59 -11.28 2.52
CA GLU A 90 10.68 -11.34 1.54
C GLU A 90 10.19 -11.19 0.10
N ARG A 91 9.27 -12.07 -0.32
CA ARG A 91 8.67 -12.01 -1.67
C ARG A 91 7.85 -10.74 -1.91
N ALA A 92 7.20 -10.20 -0.88
CA ALA A 92 6.44 -8.97 -1.00
C ALA A 92 7.35 -7.76 -1.21
N ILE A 93 8.53 -7.73 -0.56
CA ILE A 93 9.54 -6.69 -0.70
C ILE A 93 10.23 -6.78 -2.06
N GLU A 94 10.54 -7.98 -2.56
CA GLU A 94 11.12 -8.18 -3.90
C GLU A 94 10.25 -7.55 -5.00
N ILE A 95 8.92 -7.68 -4.90
CA ILE A 95 7.99 -7.07 -5.86
C ILE A 95 8.06 -5.54 -5.85
N LEU A 96 8.40 -4.94 -4.71
CA LEU A 96 8.48 -3.50 -4.54
C LEU A 96 9.77 -2.91 -5.10
N ASP A 97 10.71 -3.73 -5.56
CA ASP A 97 11.91 -3.25 -6.23
C ASP A 97 11.54 -2.38 -7.44
N GLY A 98 12.10 -1.17 -7.50
CA GLY A 98 11.76 -0.16 -8.51
C GLY A 98 10.30 0.31 -8.53
N ALA A 99 9.50 0.03 -7.49
CA ALA A 99 8.12 0.53 -7.39
C ALA A 99 8.07 2.02 -7.03
N ILE A 100 9.07 2.52 -6.29
CA ILE A 100 9.17 3.91 -5.83
C ILE A 100 10.39 4.57 -6.49
N SER A 101 10.24 5.85 -6.87
CA SER A 101 11.37 6.69 -7.29
C SER A 101 11.33 8.00 -6.52
N ILE A 102 12.48 8.41 -5.98
CA ILE A 102 12.66 9.67 -5.26
C ILE A 102 13.74 10.44 -6.04
N VAL A 103 13.49 11.72 -6.30
CA VAL A 103 14.40 12.56 -7.08
C VAL A 103 14.61 13.89 -6.36
N GLU A 104 15.87 14.25 -6.16
CA GLU A 104 16.24 15.57 -5.65
C GLU A 104 15.73 16.66 -6.60
N ASN A 105 15.03 17.68 -6.07
CA ASN A 105 14.36 18.72 -6.87
C ASN A 105 13.39 18.17 -7.94
N GLY A 106 12.87 16.96 -7.73
CA GLY A 106 11.89 16.33 -8.62
C GLY A 106 10.60 17.14 -8.74
N LYS A 107 9.90 16.94 -9.86
CA LYS A 107 8.56 17.47 -10.07
C LYS A 107 7.63 16.34 -10.50
N VAL A 108 6.37 16.42 -10.09
CA VAL A 108 5.34 15.46 -10.47
C VAL A 108 4.24 16.20 -11.20
N ASP A 109 3.96 15.76 -12.43
CA ASP A 109 2.78 16.20 -13.16
C ASP A 109 1.62 15.24 -12.84
N ARG A 110 0.76 15.67 -11.90
CA ARG A 110 -0.40 14.87 -11.50
C ARG A 110 -1.59 15.26 -12.36
N LEU A 111 -2.17 14.27 -13.05
CA LEU A 111 -3.51 14.43 -13.61
C LEU A 111 -4.52 14.70 -12.49
N PRO A 112 -5.61 15.42 -12.77
CA PRO A 112 -6.71 15.54 -11.83
C PRO A 112 -7.28 14.14 -11.49
N LEU A 113 -7.73 13.96 -10.25
CA LEU A 113 -8.30 12.68 -9.79
C LEU A 113 -9.51 12.26 -10.64
N VAL A 114 -10.29 13.24 -11.09
CA VAL A 114 -11.36 13.06 -12.07
C VAL A 114 -10.92 13.74 -13.36
N VAL A 115 -10.60 12.93 -14.37
CA VAL A 115 -10.16 13.44 -15.68
C VAL A 115 -11.34 13.94 -16.49
N GLU A 116 -12.41 13.15 -16.52
CA GLU A 116 -13.59 13.44 -17.33
C GLU A 116 -14.83 12.77 -16.70
N ARG A 117 -16.01 13.36 -16.94
CA ARG A 117 -17.31 12.72 -16.71
C ARG A 117 -18.00 12.56 -18.05
N ILE A 118 -18.23 11.32 -18.46
CA ILE A 118 -18.94 11.00 -19.71
C ILE A 118 -20.44 10.94 -19.41
N THR A 119 -21.23 11.79 -20.08
CA THR A 119 -22.71 11.79 -20.02
C THR A 119 -23.28 11.65 -21.42
N GLY A 120 -24.34 10.86 -21.55
CA GLY A 120 -25.13 10.75 -22.79
C GLY A 120 -26.11 11.88 -22.98
#